data_AF-U4TX23-F1
#
_entry.id   AF-U4TX23-F1
#
_cell.length_a   1.000
_cell.length_b   1.000
_cell.length_c   1.000
_cell.angle_alpha   90.00
_cell.angle_beta   90.00
_cell.angle_gamma   90.00
#
_symmetry.space_group_name_H-M   'P 1'
#
loop_
_entity.id
_entity.type
_entity.pdbx_description
1 polymer ?
#
loop_
_entity_poly.entity_id
_entity_poly.type
_entity_poly.pdbx_seq_one_letter_code
_entity_poly.pdbx_strand_id
1 'polypeptide(L)'
;MENESFYRITSGGDTETITLTKDKASQRPISKKHVTVREKGIFVIAEAPDLGLVVHWDKGTRVYVKVDPRWKDKVKGLCGNYNDNEEDDFQTPSGGLAEASAKLFGDSWRLQSYCPEALELSDTCGDNPDRKVWALKKCGILKSSLFAPCHSEVPLDSYFDRSKANIS
;
A
#
# COMPACT_ATOMS: atom_id res chain seq x y z
N MET A 1 12.18 -13.74 -12.39
CA MET A 1 10.73 -13.70 -12.07
C MET A 1 10.35 -12.45 -11.27
N GLU A 2 11.16 -11.38 -11.27
CA GLU A 2 11.00 -10.23 -10.35
C GLU A 2 10.24 -9.02 -10.93
N ASN A 3 9.78 -9.09 -12.18
CA ASN A 3 9.19 -7.92 -12.87
C ASN A 3 7.68 -8.05 -13.09
N GLU A 4 7.03 -9.01 -12.45
CA GLU A 4 5.60 -9.29 -12.57
C GLU A 4 4.90 -9.07 -11.22
N SER A 5 3.87 -8.22 -11.21
CA SER A 5 2.94 -8.06 -10.10
C SER A 5 1.63 -8.75 -10.45
N PHE A 6 1.18 -9.62 -9.57
CA PHE A 6 -0.06 -10.38 -9.74
C PHE A 6 -1.16 -9.76 -8.90
N TYR A 7 -2.26 -9.38 -9.55
CA TYR A 7 -3.48 -8.93 -8.91
C TYR A 7 -4.50 -10.04 -9.05
N ARG A 8 -4.90 -10.62 -7.92
CA ARG A 8 -5.92 -11.67 -7.91
C ARG A 8 -7.20 -11.10 -7.31
N ILE A 9 -8.26 -11.11 -8.09
CA ILE A 9 -9.61 -10.75 -7.67
C ILE A 9 -10.43 -12.03 -7.63
N THR A 10 -11.06 -12.31 -6.49
CA THR A 10 -11.93 -13.48 -6.32
C THR A 10 -13.31 -13.01 -5.90
N SER A 11 -14.34 -13.40 -6.66
CA SER A 11 -15.74 -13.06 -6.41
C SER A 11 -16.64 -14.28 -6.64
N GLY A 12 -17.41 -14.70 -5.64
CA GLY A 12 -18.43 -15.75 -5.80
C GLY A 12 -17.92 -17.11 -6.30
N GLY A 13 -16.63 -17.42 -6.12
CA GLY A 13 -15.98 -18.64 -6.63
C GLY A 13 -15.22 -18.44 -7.95
N ASP A 14 -15.53 -17.38 -8.69
CA ASP A 14 -14.77 -16.98 -9.87
C ASP A 14 -13.51 -16.21 -9.46
N THR A 15 -12.36 -16.62 -10.00
CA THR A 15 -11.07 -15.94 -9.75
C THR A 15 -10.52 -15.40 -11.04
N GLU A 16 -10.33 -14.08 -11.10
CA GLU A 16 -9.63 -13.41 -12.18
C GLU A 16 -8.25 -12.93 -11.68
N THR A 17 -7.19 -13.47 -12.29
CA THR A 17 -5.82 -13.00 -12.06
C THR A 17 -5.38 -12.10 -13.19
N ILE A 18 -4.85 -10.93 -12.86
CA ILE A 18 -4.25 -9.98 -13.80
C ILE A 18 -2.77 -9.93 -13.49
N THR A 19 -1.97 -10.19 -14.52
CA THR A 19 -0.51 -10.04 -14.44
C THR A 19 -0.16 -8.68 -15.02
N LEU A 20 0.39 -7.80 -14.18
CA LEU A 20 0.93 -6.52 -14.61
C LEU A 20 2.45 -6.64 -14.60
N THR A 21 3.09 -6.24 -15.69
CA THR A 21 4.55 -6.26 -15.84
C THR A 21 5.07 -4.84 -15.79
N LYS A 22 6.12 -4.60 -15.00
CA LYS A 22 6.71 -3.26 -14.82
C LYS A 22 7.20 -2.64 -16.14
N ASP A 23 7.82 -3.47 -16.98
CA ASP A 23 8.59 -3.02 -18.15
C ASP A 23 7.86 -3.21 -19.49
N LYS A 24 6.70 -3.88 -19.51
CA LYS A 24 5.89 -4.01 -20.71
C LYS A 24 4.78 -2.99 -20.67
N ALA A 25 4.85 -1.99 -21.56
CA ALA A 25 3.71 -1.14 -21.83
C ALA A 25 2.52 -2.03 -22.15
N SER A 26 1.42 -1.85 -21.43
CA SER A 26 0.17 -2.51 -21.77
C SER A 26 -0.32 -1.90 -23.09
N GLN A 27 0.08 -2.50 -24.21
CA GLN A 27 -0.19 -1.97 -25.55
C GLN A 27 -1.70 -1.90 -25.87
N ARG A 28 -2.55 -2.44 -24.99
CA ARG A 28 -4.02 -2.39 -25.05
C ARG A 28 -4.57 -2.33 -23.63
N PRO A 29 -5.73 -1.70 -23.40
CA PRO A 29 -6.48 -1.94 -22.17
C PRO A 29 -6.67 -3.45 -22.00
N ILE A 30 -6.12 -4.03 -20.94
CA ILE A 30 -6.38 -5.43 -20.63
C ILE A 30 -7.77 -5.44 -20.02
N SER A 31 -8.76 -5.86 -20.80
CA SER A 31 -10.11 -6.10 -20.30
C SER A 31 -10.30 -7.60 -20.14
N LYS A 32 -10.47 -8.03 -18.89
CA LYS A 32 -11.11 -9.31 -18.58
C LYS A 32 -12.61 -9.09 -18.41
N LYS A 33 -13.36 -10.14 -18.09
CA LYS A 33 -14.83 -10.09 -18.04
C LYS A 33 -15.32 -9.10 -16.98
N HIS A 34 -14.65 -9.04 -15.83
CA HIS A 34 -15.06 -8.17 -14.71
C HIS A 34 -14.07 -7.05 -14.39
N VAL A 35 -12.89 -7.03 -15.02
CA VAL A 35 -11.82 -6.09 -14.70
C VAL A 35 -11.27 -5.41 -15.94
N THR A 36 -11.15 -4.09 -15.87
CA THR A 36 -10.50 -3.27 -16.90
C THR A 36 -9.19 -2.71 -16.36
N VAL A 37 -8.16 -2.71 -17.20
CA VAL A 37 -6.84 -2.17 -16.86
C VAL A 37 -6.50 -1.05 -17.82
N ARG A 38 -6.05 0.08 -17.28
CA ARG A 38 -5.60 1.24 -18.05
C ARG A 38 -4.38 1.89 -17.41
N GLU A 39 -3.57 2.55 -18.22
CA GLU A 39 -2.43 3.33 -17.73
C GLU A 39 -2.77 4.82 -17.73
N LYS A 40 -2.39 5.54 -16.66
CA LYS A 40 -2.53 7.00 -16.56
C LYS A 40 -1.31 7.58 -15.82
N GLY A 41 -0.49 8.33 -16.55
CA GLY A 41 0.77 8.83 -16.02
C GLY A 41 1.69 7.67 -15.61
N ILE A 42 2.15 7.68 -14.36
CA ILE A 42 2.98 6.60 -13.80
C ILE A 42 2.17 5.39 -13.29
N PHE A 43 0.84 5.50 -13.23
CA PHE A 43 0.01 4.48 -12.62
C PHE A 43 -0.55 3.50 -13.65
N VAL A 44 -0.55 2.21 -13.28
CA VAL A 44 -1.48 1.21 -13.80
C VAL A 44 -2.71 1.20 -12.89
N ILE A 45 -3.89 1.29 -13.49
CA ILE A 45 -5.16 1.36 -12.81
C ILE A 45 -5.99 0.14 -13.21
N ALA A 46 -6.30 -0.72 -12.25
CA ALA A 46 -7.20 -1.86 -12.41
C ALA A 46 -8.53 -1.55 -11.74
N GLU A 47 -9.62 -1.61 -12.50
CA GLU A 47 -10.98 -1.27 -12.07
C GLU A 47 -11.85 -2.51 -12.21
N ALA A 48 -12.53 -2.90 -11.12
CA ALA A 48 -13.55 -3.93 -11.10
C ALA A 48 -14.90 -3.28 -10.73
N PRO A 49 -15.65 -2.73 -11.72
CA PRO A 49 -16.84 -1.91 -11.45
C PRO A 49 -17.95 -2.67 -10.73
N ASP A 50 -18.14 -3.94 -11.07
CA ASP A 50 -19.16 -4.80 -10.45
C ASP A 50 -18.94 -4.94 -8.94
N LEU A 51 -17.66 -4.93 -8.53
CA LEU A 51 -17.23 -4.96 -7.13
C LEU A 51 -17.05 -3.56 -6.53
N GLY A 52 -17.09 -2.47 -7.30
CA GLY A 52 -16.75 -1.14 -6.79
C GLY A 52 -15.32 -1.06 -6.24
N LEU A 53 -14.37 -1.79 -6.84
CA LEU A 53 -12.97 -1.86 -6.41
C LEU A 53 -12.06 -1.20 -7.46
N VAL A 54 -11.14 -0.36 -7.01
CA VAL A 54 -10.10 0.25 -7.86
C VAL A 54 -8.74 0.14 -7.21
N VAL A 55 -7.76 -0.37 -7.96
CA VAL A 55 -6.36 -0.47 -7.53
C VAL A 55 -5.49 0.41 -8.44
N HIS A 56 -4.71 1.31 -7.84
CA HIS A 56 -3.67 2.07 -8.54
C HIS A 56 -2.31 1.57 -8.10
N TRP A 57 -1.45 1.24 -9.03
CA TRP A 57 -0.07 0.82 -8.78
C TRP A 57 0.90 1.66 -9.59
N ASP A 58 1.93 2.20 -8.95
CA ASP A 58 2.88 3.09 -9.62
C ASP A 58 4.02 2.37 -10.35
N LYS A 59 3.86 1.08 -10.62
CA LYS A 59 4.90 0.20 -11.21
C LYS A 59 6.14 0.03 -10.31
N GLY A 60 6.06 0.51 -9.06
CA GLY A 60 7.08 0.40 -8.03
C GLY A 60 6.49 -0.22 -6.77
N THR A 61 6.70 0.42 -5.63
CA THR A 61 6.34 -0.10 -4.30
C THR A 61 5.01 0.42 -3.78
N ARG A 62 4.33 1.32 -4.50
CA ARG A 62 3.13 1.99 -3.99
C ARG A 62 1.86 1.46 -4.64
N VAL A 63 0.92 1.07 -3.79
CA VAL A 63 -0.41 0.62 -4.17
C VAL A 63 -1.45 1.44 -3.43
N TYR A 64 -2.45 1.95 -4.15
CA TYR A 64 -3.65 2.54 -3.57
C TYR A 64 -4.84 1.64 -3.86
N VAL A 65 -5.54 1.21 -2.82
CA VAL A 65 -6.77 0.43 -2.92
C VAL A 65 -7.94 1.35 -2.56
N LYS A 66 -8.94 1.43 -3.42
CA LYS A 66 -10.19 2.13 -3.18
C LYS A 66 -11.33 1.13 -3.27
N VAL A 67 -12.15 1.09 -2.23
CA VAL A 67 -13.34 0.25 -2.15
C VAL A 67 -14.57 1.13 -1.99
N ASP A 68 -15.66 0.72 -2.63
CA ASP A 68 -16.96 1.36 -2.53
C ASP A 68 -17.53 1.22 -1.09
N PRO A 69 -18.19 2.25 -0.53
CA PRO A 69 -18.79 2.21 0.81
C PRO A 69 -19.71 1.01 1.09
N ARG A 70 -20.23 0.33 0.05
CA ARG A 70 -20.98 -0.94 0.22
C ARG A 70 -20.19 -2.04 0.94
N TRP A 71 -18.86 -1.92 0.99
CA TRP A 71 -17.91 -2.83 1.64
C TRP A 71 -17.58 -2.46 3.08
N LYS A 72 -18.18 -1.40 3.61
CA LYS A 72 -18.06 -1.06 5.03
C LYS A 72 -18.45 -2.27 5.89
N ASP A 73 -17.62 -2.58 6.89
CA ASP A 73 -17.75 -3.75 7.79
C ASP A 73 -17.67 -5.12 7.08
N LYS A 74 -17.23 -5.19 5.82
CA LYS A 74 -17.21 -6.43 5.01
C LYS A 74 -15.84 -6.79 4.46
N VAL A 75 -14.81 -6.05 4.85
CA VAL A 75 -13.42 -6.32 4.48
C VAL A 75 -12.62 -6.69 5.72
N LYS A 76 -11.49 -7.35 5.50
CA LYS A 76 -10.51 -7.64 6.53
C LYS A 76 -9.15 -7.84 5.88
N GLY A 77 -8.09 -7.49 6.59
CA GLY A 77 -6.72 -7.65 6.11
C GLY A 77 -5.82 -6.59 6.70
N LEU A 78 -4.64 -6.43 6.09
CA LEU A 78 -3.66 -5.41 6.48
C LEU A 78 -4.16 -3.96 6.34
N CYS A 79 -5.28 -3.74 5.64
CA CYS A 79 -5.93 -2.43 5.50
C CYS A 79 -7.10 -2.22 6.48
N GLY A 80 -7.21 -3.06 7.52
CA GLY A 80 -8.26 -2.95 8.52
C GLY A 80 -9.58 -3.61 8.10
N ASN A 81 -10.65 -3.28 8.82
CA ASN A 81 -12.00 -3.84 8.62
C ASN A 81 -13.00 -2.83 7.98
N TYR A 82 -12.56 -1.59 7.77
CA TYR A 82 -13.34 -0.49 7.17
C TYR A 82 -14.67 -0.24 7.91
N ASN A 83 -14.61 -0.02 9.22
CA ASN A 83 -15.78 0.30 10.07
C ASN A 83 -15.80 1.75 10.59
N ASP A 84 -14.82 2.58 10.19
CA ASP A 84 -14.52 3.93 10.70
C ASP A 84 -13.99 3.99 12.15
N ASN A 85 -13.51 2.86 12.70
CA ASN A 85 -12.86 2.76 14.00
C ASN A 85 -11.41 2.28 13.86
N GLU A 86 -10.46 3.21 13.86
CA GLU A 86 -9.03 2.87 13.74
C GLU A 86 -8.48 2.06 14.93
N GLU A 87 -9.15 2.09 16.09
CA GLU A 87 -8.71 1.38 17.30
C GLU A 87 -8.78 -0.15 17.15
N ASP A 88 -9.58 -0.67 16.21
CA ASP A 88 -9.75 -2.10 15.99
C ASP A 88 -9.20 -2.61 14.66
N ASP A 89 -8.52 -1.76 13.89
CA ASP A 89 -7.97 -2.14 12.58
C ASP A 89 -6.86 -3.21 12.67
N PHE A 90 -6.24 -3.38 13.84
CA PHE A 90 -5.24 -4.43 14.08
C PHE A 90 -5.85 -5.78 14.50
N GLN A 91 -7.07 -6.08 14.05
CA GLN A 91 -7.69 -7.40 14.19
C GLN A 91 -7.02 -8.47 13.32
N THR A 92 -6.68 -9.60 13.95
CA THR A 92 -6.08 -10.77 13.27
C THR A 92 -7.11 -11.53 12.42
N PRO A 93 -6.70 -12.46 11.54
CA PRO A 93 -7.65 -13.26 10.75
C PRO A 93 -8.66 -14.07 11.56
N SER A 94 -8.32 -14.44 12.80
CA SER A 94 -9.20 -15.12 13.76
C SER A 94 -10.28 -14.21 14.37
N GLY A 95 -10.18 -12.89 14.16
CA GLY A 95 -11.01 -11.89 14.83
C GLY A 95 -10.65 -11.72 16.30
N GLY A 96 -11.54 -11.06 17.04
CA GLY A 96 -11.37 -10.80 18.47
C GLY A 96 -10.79 -9.42 18.77
N LEU A 97 -10.01 -9.34 19.85
CA LEU A 97 -9.34 -8.09 20.24
C LEU A 97 -8.24 -7.75 19.24
N ALA A 98 -8.06 -6.45 18.99
CA ALA A 98 -6.99 -5.96 18.15
C ALA A 98 -5.63 -6.14 18.83
N GLU A 99 -4.60 -6.44 18.03
CA GLU A 99 -3.23 -6.51 18.50
C GLU A 99 -2.71 -5.11 18.86
N ALA A 100 -1.94 -5.02 19.95
CA ALA A 100 -1.28 -3.77 20.31
C ALA A 100 -0.04 -3.46 19.43
N SER A 101 0.49 -4.48 18.74
CA SER A 101 1.71 -4.37 17.93
C SER A 101 1.39 -4.53 16.45
N ALA A 102 1.79 -3.54 15.65
CA ALA A 102 1.70 -3.58 14.19
C ALA A 102 2.47 -4.78 13.59
N LYS A 103 3.57 -5.19 14.24
CA LYS A 103 4.36 -6.36 13.83
C LYS A 103 3.56 -7.64 14.01
N LEU A 104 3.01 -7.87 15.22
CA LEU A 104 2.21 -9.06 15.52
C LEU A 104 0.97 -9.13 14.62
N PHE A 105 0.30 -7.99 14.43
CA PHE A 105 -0.80 -7.87 13.48
C PHE A 105 -0.36 -8.26 12.07
N GLY A 106 0.72 -7.69 11.54
CA GLY A 106 1.22 -7.98 10.20
C GLY A 106 1.62 -9.44 10.00
N ASP A 107 2.33 -10.02 10.97
CA ASP A 107 2.75 -11.42 10.96
C ASP A 107 1.57 -12.41 10.99
N SER A 108 0.43 -12.01 11.57
CA SER A 108 -0.79 -12.81 11.61
C SER A 108 -1.47 -12.98 10.24
N TRP A 109 -1.22 -12.06 9.30
CA TRP A 109 -1.80 -12.06 7.95
C TRP A 109 -0.93 -12.75 6.89
N ARG A 110 0.17 -13.41 7.29
CA ARG A 110 1.02 -14.18 6.36
C ARG A 110 0.22 -15.27 5.66
N LEU A 111 0.36 -15.34 4.33
CA LEU A 111 -0.31 -16.36 3.52
C LEU A 111 0.37 -17.74 3.60
N GLN A 112 1.68 -17.74 3.85
CA GLN A 112 2.53 -18.92 3.83
C GLN A 112 3.22 -19.06 5.18
N SER A 113 3.05 -20.20 5.83
CA SER A 113 3.61 -20.45 7.16
C SER A 113 5.14 -20.51 7.20
N TYR A 114 5.79 -20.72 6.05
CA TYR A 114 7.25 -20.72 5.93
C TYR A 114 7.85 -19.32 5.78
N CYS A 115 7.04 -18.28 5.58
CA CYS A 115 7.56 -16.91 5.57
C CYS A 115 8.12 -16.58 6.95
N PRO A 116 9.36 -16.06 7.06
CA PRO A 116 9.90 -15.66 8.35
C PRO A 116 9.04 -14.56 8.98
N GLU A 117 9.14 -14.42 10.29
CA GLU A 117 8.54 -13.28 10.98
C GLU A 117 9.21 -11.98 10.53
N ALA A 118 8.45 -10.89 10.56
CA ALA A 118 9.00 -9.56 10.33
C ALA A 118 10.11 -9.25 11.35
N LEU A 119 11.08 -8.45 10.93
CA LEU A 119 12.08 -7.88 11.83
C LEU A 119 11.47 -6.68 12.56
N GLU A 120 12.02 -6.36 13.73
CA GLU A 120 11.68 -5.11 14.42
C GLU A 120 12.09 -3.91 13.58
N LEU A 121 11.24 -2.88 13.57
CA LEU A 121 11.56 -1.63 12.90
C LEU A 121 12.70 -0.93 13.66
N SER A 122 13.81 -0.68 12.98
CA SER A 122 14.93 0.07 13.51
C SER A 122 14.95 1.51 12.97
N ASP A 123 15.66 2.40 13.68
CA ASP A 123 15.95 3.74 13.17
C ASP A 123 16.98 3.63 12.03
N THR A 124 16.50 3.55 10.80
CA THR A 124 17.33 3.42 9.60
C THR A 124 18.31 4.58 9.43
N CYS A 125 17.98 5.77 9.93
CA CYS A 125 18.88 6.92 9.96
C CYS A 125 19.99 6.77 11.01
N GLY A 126 19.73 6.05 12.09
CA GLY A 126 20.71 5.67 13.11
C GLY A 126 21.63 4.55 12.64
N ASP A 127 21.06 3.54 11.96
CA ASP A 127 21.80 2.40 11.43
C ASP A 127 22.72 2.77 10.26
N ASN A 128 22.38 3.81 9.51
CA ASN A 128 23.13 4.30 8.34
C ASN A 128 23.59 5.76 8.53
N PRO A 129 24.51 6.05 9.46
CA PRO A 129 24.89 7.41 9.81
C PRO A 129 25.46 8.19 8.63
N ASP A 130 26.17 7.51 7.71
CA ASP A 130 26.75 8.12 6.50
C ASP A 130 25.67 8.67 5.55
N ARG A 131 24.47 8.08 5.55
CA ARG A 131 23.36 8.50 4.69
C ARG A 131 22.45 9.53 5.34
N LYS A 132 22.50 9.69 6.66
CA LYS A 132 21.65 10.61 7.44
C LYS A 132 21.69 12.05 6.94
N VAL A 133 22.89 12.62 6.74
CA VAL A 133 23.04 14.02 6.29
C VAL A 133 22.48 14.20 4.89
N TRP A 134 22.70 13.23 4.00
CA TRP A 134 22.17 13.25 2.65
C TRP A 134 20.64 13.16 2.66
N ALA A 135 20.07 12.26 3.45
CA ALA A 135 18.62 12.08 3.60
C ALA A 135 17.95 13.36 4.12
N LEU A 136 18.48 13.96 5.19
CA LEU A 136 17.99 15.23 5.75
C LEU A 136 17.98 16.35 4.70
N LYS A 137 19.06 16.46 3.92
CA LYS A 137 19.17 17.47 2.87
C LYS A 137 18.17 17.23 1.73
N LYS A 138 18.01 15.99 1.28
CA LYS A 138 17.10 15.64 0.18
C LYS A 138 15.63 15.81 0.57
N CYS A 139 15.25 15.33 1.75
CA CYS A 139 13.89 15.46 2.28
C CYS A 139 13.55 16.90 2.69
N GLY A 140 14.56 17.75 2.91
CA GLY A 140 14.41 19.16 3.29
C GLY A 140 13.57 19.99 2.32
N ILE A 141 13.39 19.55 1.07
CA ILE A 141 12.50 20.20 0.11
C ILE A 141 11.05 20.29 0.62
N LEU A 142 10.59 19.33 1.43
CA LEU A 142 9.24 19.34 2.01
C LEU A 142 9.03 20.51 2.99
N LYS A 143 10.12 21.07 3.54
CA LYS A 143 10.12 22.27 4.41
C LYS A 143 10.26 23.58 3.63
N SER A 144 10.49 23.52 2.32
CA SER A 144 10.72 24.72 1.51
C SER A 144 9.42 25.46 1.20
N SER A 145 9.55 26.70 0.74
CA SER A 145 8.42 27.54 0.31
C SER A 145 7.58 26.92 -0.81
N LEU A 146 8.14 26.00 -1.60
CA LEU A 146 7.42 25.26 -2.63
C LEU A 146 6.25 24.44 -2.07
N PHE A 147 6.40 23.94 -0.83
CA PHE A 147 5.39 23.13 -0.14
C PHE A 147 4.65 23.89 0.96
N ALA A 148 5.02 25.15 1.23
CA ALA A 148 4.38 25.96 2.27
C ALA A 148 2.85 26.05 2.16
N PRO A 149 2.24 26.17 0.96
CA PRO A 149 0.78 26.15 0.83
C PRO A 149 0.10 24.86 1.30
N CYS A 150 0.83 23.74 1.34
CA CYS A 150 0.28 22.44 1.76
C CYS A 150 0.39 22.21 3.28
N HIS A 151 1.20 23.01 3.99
CA HIS A 151 1.48 22.78 5.42
C HIS A 151 0.26 23.02 6.32
N SER A 152 -0.74 23.80 5.87
CA SER A 152 -2.03 23.95 6.56
C SER A 152 -2.98 22.77 6.34
N GLU A 153 -2.86 22.09 5.20
CA GLU A 153 -3.79 21.03 4.78
C GLU A 153 -3.32 19.64 5.20
N VAL A 154 -2.00 19.43 5.28
CA VAL A 154 -1.39 18.12 5.54
C VAL A 154 -0.23 18.26 6.53
N PRO A 155 -0.23 17.49 7.63
CA PRO A 155 0.86 17.52 8.61
C PRO A 155 2.22 17.15 8.00
N LEU A 156 3.20 18.04 8.11
CA LEU A 156 4.52 17.87 7.49
C LEU A 156 5.38 16.76 8.14
N ASP A 157 5.38 16.69 9.46
CA ASP A 157 6.35 15.88 10.23
C ASP A 157 6.30 14.40 9.83
N SER A 158 5.09 13.84 9.74
CA SER A 158 4.86 12.44 9.37
C SER A 158 5.44 12.09 7.99
N TYR A 159 5.31 12.99 7.01
CA TYR A 159 5.86 12.78 5.66
C TYR A 159 7.37 12.99 5.63
N PHE A 160 7.88 13.97 6.38
CA PHE A 160 9.30 14.23 6.47
C PHE A 160 10.04 13.05 7.14
N ASP A 161 9.49 12.48 8.21
CA ASP A 161 10.07 11.35 8.93
C ASP A 161 10.10 10.09 8.08
N ARG A 162 8.97 9.71 7.46
CA ARG A 162 8.94 8.59 6.50
C ARG A 162 9.89 8.79 5.33
N SER A 163 9.97 10.01 4.80
CA SER A 163 10.83 10.29 3.65
C SER A 163 12.31 10.10 4.00
N LYS A 164 12.76 10.53 5.18
CA LYS A 164 14.16 10.31 5.61
C LYS A 164 14.43 8.84 5.84
N ALA A 165 13.55 8.14 6.57
CA ALA A 165 13.72 6.73 6.89
C ALA A 165 13.84 5.84 5.64
N ASN A 166 13.13 6.20 4.56
CA ASN A 166 13.17 5.47 3.29
C ASN A 166 14.46 5.65 2.49
N ILE A 167 15.21 6.73 2.72
CA ILE A 167 16.35 7.11 1.88
C ILE A 167 17.67 7.24 2.64
N SER A 168 17.66 7.14 3.97
CA SER A 168 18.81 6.74 4.77
C SER A 168 19.22 5.32 4.44
#